data_AF-A0A3R9YZE4-F1
#
_entry.id   AF-A0A3R9YZE4-F1
#
_cell.length_a   1.000
_cell.length_b   1.000
_cell.length_c   1.000
_cell.angle_alpha   90.00
_cell.angle_beta   90.00
_cell.angle_gamma   90.00
#
_symmetry.space_group_name_H-M   'P 1'
#
loop_
_entity.id
_entity.type
_entity.pdbx_description
1 polymer ?
#
loop_
_entity_poly.entity_id
_entity_poly.type
_entity_poly.pdbx_seq_one_letter_code
_entity_poly.pdbx_strand_id
1 'polypeptide(L)'
;MVQNPQIVFASIMAKKDRTSKKQDRTALETQQTAEVSWLSNQWQEHPVVGMTPYRLHQLLTEAEQGNLQAQADLFCDMEERDGHIFAEMDKRKKGVNKLAWGVNPPKRASTQEKKIAEEVQEWIDDIKNFEMFLFNAMDAVGHGYSCQEIQWKRLGNLWLPDSFEHVVPRNFMTPHNQLNCLRLNDGSPDGAEFWDFGWFNHLHQAKTGYISRSG
;
A
#
# COMPACT_ATOMS: atom_id res chain seq x y z
N MET A 1 -11.88 -32.84 14.29
CA MET A 1 -10.64 -32.47 13.57
C MET A 1 -10.60 -30.97 13.47
N VAL A 2 -9.76 -30.33 14.28
CA VAL A 2 -9.62 -28.87 14.33
C VAL A 2 -8.71 -28.46 13.17
N GLN A 3 -9.28 -27.79 12.16
CA GLN A 3 -8.50 -27.21 11.08
C GLN A 3 -7.74 -25.98 11.59
N ASN A 4 -6.44 -25.96 11.28
CA ASN A 4 -5.47 -24.97 11.73
C ASN A 4 -5.76 -23.60 11.08
N PRO A 5 -5.98 -22.50 11.85
CA PRO A 5 -6.39 -21.20 11.32
C PRO A 5 -5.31 -20.45 10.51
N GLN A 6 -4.09 -20.98 10.39
CA GLN A 6 -3.00 -20.33 9.63
C GLN A 6 -3.09 -20.45 8.10
N ILE A 7 -4.09 -21.16 7.55
CA ILE A 7 -4.21 -21.36 6.10
C ILE A 7 -4.99 -20.23 5.40
N VAL A 8 -5.67 -19.35 6.15
CA VAL A 8 -6.58 -18.34 5.57
C VAL A 8 -5.87 -17.08 5.06
N PHE A 9 -4.62 -16.81 5.47
CA PHE A 9 -3.92 -15.56 5.11
C PHE A 9 -3.15 -15.58 3.77
N ALA A 10 -3.15 -16.70 3.03
CA ALA A 10 -2.30 -16.85 1.85
C ALA A 10 -2.99 -16.63 0.48
N SER A 11 -4.25 -16.18 0.43
CA SER A 11 -5.05 -16.27 -0.82
C SER A 11 -5.65 -14.97 -1.38
N ILE A 12 -5.25 -13.78 -0.91
CA ILE A 12 -5.76 -12.50 -1.48
C ILE A 12 -4.78 -11.89 -2.52
N MET A 13 -3.54 -12.35 -2.59
CA MET A 13 -2.72 -12.05 -3.77
C MET A 13 -3.13 -13.00 -4.88
N ALA A 14 -3.68 -12.46 -5.97
CA ALA A 14 -3.80 -13.17 -7.23
C ALA A 14 -2.49 -13.94 -7.44
N LYS A 15 -2.57 -15.28 -7.52
CA LYS A 15 -1.40 -16.13 -7.79
C LYS A 15 -0.83 -15.67 -9.14
N LYS A 16 0.13 -14.75 -9.10
CA LYS A 16 1.02 -14.48 -10.23
C LYS A 16 1.70 -15.80 -10.50
N ASP A 17 1.37 -16.40 -11.63
CA ASP A 17 1.85 -17.71 -12.03
C ASP A 17 3.38 -17.70 -11.94
N ARG A 18 3.94 -18.38 -10.94
CA ARG A 18 5.38 -18.34 -10.60
C ARG A 18 6.24 -19.07 -11.62
N THR A 19 5.64 -19.55 -12.70
CA THR A 19 6.31 -20.25 -13.78
C THR A 19 6.41 -19.33 -15.01
N SER A 20 7.63 -18.88 -15.31
CA SER A 20 8.04 -18.35 -16.62
C SER A 20 7.68 -16.90 -17.02
N LYS A 21 7.67 -15.93 -16.11
CA LYS A 21 7.93 -14.51 -16.48
C LYS A 21 9.27 -14.06 -15.88
N LYS A 22 10.18 -13.56 -16.73
CA LYS A 22 11.42 -12.89 -16.30
C LYS A 22 11.02 -11.79 -15.32
N GLN A 23 11.53 -11.86 -14.08
CA GLN A 23 11.24 -10.85 -13.07
C GLN A 23 11.66 -9.48 -13.60
N ASP A 24 10.74 -8.53 -13.55
CA ASP A 24 11.05 -7.16 -13.91
C ASP A 24 11.96 -6.56 -12.83
N ARG A 25 13.08 -5.99 -13.25
CA ARG A 25 14.07 -5.36 -12.33
C ARG A 25 14.18 -3.86 -12.56
N THR A 26 13.33 -3.30 -13.41
CA THR A 26 13.33 -1.87 -13.76
C THR A 26 13.19 -1.00 -12.51
N ALA A 27 12.39 -1.46 -11.54
CA ALA A 27 12.21 -0.80 -10.25
C ALA A 27 13.49 -0.58 -9.41
N LEU A 28 14.58 -1.30 -9.68
CA LEU A 28 15.84 -1.10 -8.98
C LEU A 28 16.57 0.17 -9.44
N GLU A 29 16.25 0.67 -10.63
CA GLU A 29 16.94 1.80 -11.26
C GLU A 29 16.04 3.03 -11.39
N THR A 30 14.72 2.85 -11.54
CA THR A 30 13.76 3.94 -11.68
C THR A 30 12.44 3.64 -11.00
N GLN A 31 11.75 4.70 -10.60
CA GLN A 31 10.41 4.65 -10.02
C GLN A 31 9.36 4.48 -11.14
N GLN A 32 8.41 3.56 -10.95
CA GLN A 32 7.28 3.38 -11.85
C GLN A 32 6.45 4.65 -11.99
N THR A 33 6.24 5.39 -10.90
CA THR A 33 5.45 6.64 -10.95
C THR A 33 6.06 7.70 -11.86
N ALA A 34 7.38 7.72 -12.02
CA ALA A 34 8.08 8.65 -12.91
C ALA A 34 7.75 8.41 -14.40
N GLU A 35 7.35 7.19 -14.77
CA GLU A 35 6.96 6.83 -16.14
C GLU A 35 5.45 7.07 -16.41
N VAL A 36 4.66 7.37 -15.38
CA VAL A 36 3.21 7.55 -15.50
C VAL A 36 2.85 9.04 -15.59
N SER A 37 2.92 9.58 -16.81
CA SER A 37 2.56 10.98 -17.09
C SER A 37 1.13 11.35 -16.67
N TRP A 38 0.22 10.38 -16.52
CA TRP A 38 -1.13 10.62 -16.02
C TRP A 38 -1.11 11.22 -14.61
N LEU A 39 -0.20 10.77 -13.74
CA LEU A 39 -0.16 11.18 -12.33
C LEU A 39 0.27 12.64 -12.15
N SER A 40 1.15 13.17 -13.01
CA SER A 40 1.67 14.54 -12.88
C SER A 40 0.63 15.63 -13.17
N ASN A 41 -0.49 15.28 -13.81
CA ASN A 41 -1.54 16.22 -14.23
C ASN A 41 -2.77 16.22 -13.32
N GLN A 42 -2.70 15.50 -12.20
CA GLN A 42 -3.84 15.18 -11.37
C GLN A 42 -3.71 15.88 -10.02
N TRP A 43 -4.69 16.72 -9.69
CA TRP A 43 -4.74 17.45 -8.41
C TRP A 43 -5.76 16.82 -7.48
N GLN A 44 -5.46 16.76 -6.18
CA GLN A 44 -6.41 16.31 -5.17
C GLN A 44 -7.64 17.23 -5.16
N GLU A 45 -8.83 16.62 -5.17
CA GLU A 45 -10.08 17.34 -5.06
C GLU A 45 -10.56 17.42 -3.60
N HIS A 46 -11.46 18.36 -3.32
CA HIS A 46 -12.07 18.56 -2.00
C HIS A 46 -13.60 18.45 -2.08
N PRO A 47 -14.13 17.23 -2.30
CA PRO A 47 -15.54 17.03 -2.64
C PRO A 47 -16.50 17.31 -1.48
N VAL A 48 -16.03 17.47 -0.23
CA VAL A 48 -16.89 17.78 0.93
C VAL A 48 -17.53 19.16 0.77
N VAL A 49 -16.86 20.10 0.12
CA VAL A 49 -17.41 21.43 -0.16
C VAL A 49 -18.55 21.32 -1.18
N GLY A 50 -19.78 21.58 -0.75
CA GLY A 50 -20.96 21.44 -1.61
C GLY A 50 -21.46 20.00 -1.74
N MET A 51 -21.00 19.09 -0.88
CA MET A 51 -21.46 17.70 -0.87
C MET A 51 -22.97 17.61 -0.67
N THR A 52 -23.62 16.81 -1.51
CA THR A 52 -25.04 16.45 -1.37
C THR A 52 -25.17 14.95 -1.12
N PRO A 53 -26.27 14.49 -0.49
CA PRO A 53 -26.50 13.04 -0.33
C PRO A 53 -26.47 12.27 -1.66
N TYR A 54 -26.95 12.88 -2.74
CA TYR A 54 -26.88 12.31 -4.09
C TYR A 54 -25.44 12.16 -4.57
N ARG A 55 -24.60 13.20 -4.43
CA ARG A 55 -23.19 13.15 -4.83
C ARG A 55 -22.41 12.12 -4.01
N LEU A 56 -22.66 12.06 -2.69
CA LEU A 56 -22.05 11.04 -1.82
C LEU A 56 -22.41 9.62 -2.29
N HIS A 57 -23.69 9.36 -2.54
CA HIS A 57 -24.14 8.06 -3.04
C HIS A 57 -23.46 7.70 -4.37
N GLN A 58 -23.35 8.66 -5.30
CA GLN A 58 -22.68 8.47 -6.57
C GLN A 58 -21.20 8.08 -6.37
N LEU A 59 -20.44 8.85 -5.58
CA LEU A 59 -19.02 8.57 -5.33
C LEU A 59 -18.79 7.18 -4.74
N LEU A 60 -19.61 6.78 -3.77
CA LEU A 60 -19.51 5.46 -3.15
C LEU A 60 -19.87 4.33 -4.12
N THR A 61 -20.88 4.54 -4.97
CA THR A 61 -21.31 3.54 -5.97
C THR A 61 -20.27 3.39 -7.09
N GLU A 62 -19.63 4.48 -7.52
CA GLU A 62 -18.54 4.45 -8.49
C GLU A 62 -17.30 3.72 -7.94
N ALA A 63 -17.00 3.88 -6.65
CA ALA A 63 -15.91 3.17 -6.00
C ALA A 63 -16.18 1.65 -5.89
N GLU A 64 -17.43 1.23 -5.75
CA GLU A 64 -17.81 -0.18 -5.85
C GLU A 64 -17.60 -0.77 -7.25
N GLN A 65 -17.46 0.09 -8.28
CA GLN A 65 -17.23 -0.30 -9.67
C GLN A 65 -15.76 -0.13 -10.12
N GLY A 66 -14.88 0.28 -9.19
CA GLY A 66 -13.43 0.32 -9.39
C GLY A 66 -12.81 1.72 -9.48
N ASN A 67 -13.64 2.77 -9.52
CA ASN A 67 -13.16 4.16 -9.50
C ASN A 67 -12.90 4.62 -8.06
N LEU A 68 -11.68 4.37 -7.57
CA LEU A 68 -11.29 4.71 -6.19
C LEU A 68 -10.92 6.19 -6.00
N GLN A 69 -10.59 6.90 -7.08
CA GLN A 69 -9.97 8.23 -7.02
C GLN A 69 -10.82 9.23 -6.22
N ALA A 70 -12.10 9.37 -6.60
CA ALA A 70 -12.97 10.36 -5.96
C ALA A 70 -13.42 9.95 -4.55
N GLN A 71 -13.43 8.65 -4.24
CA GLN A 71 -13.64 8.16 -2.87
C GLN A 71 -12.41 8.44 -2.00
N ALA A 72 -11.19 8.27 -2.53
CA ALA A 72 -9.97 8.62 -1.84
C ALA A 72 -9.94 10.12 -1.50
N ASP A 73 -10.23 10.98 -2.47
CA ASP A 73 -10.29 12.43 -2.27
C ASP A 73 -11.35 12.81 -1.20
N LEU A 74 -12.51 12.15 -1.20
CA LEU A 74 -13.53 12.31 -0.16
C LEU A 74 -13.01 11.94 1.23
N PHE A 75 -12.36 10.79 1.39
CA PHE A 75 -11.89 10.33 2.70
C PHE A 75 -10.76 11.23 3.23
N CYS A 76 -9.83 11.67 2.37
CA CYS A 76 -8.80 12.64 2.76
C CYS A 76 -9.43 13.96 3.22
N ASP A 77 -10.35 14.52 2.42
CA ASP A 77 -11.01 15.80 2.73
C ASP A 77 -11.87 15.71 4.01
N MET A 78 -12.43 14.53 4.33
CA MET A 78 -13.09 14.27 5.62
C MET A 78 -12.10 14.23 6.79
N GLU A 79 -10.96 13.55 6.66
CA GLU A 79 -9.92 13.48 7.70
C GLU A 79 -9.32 14.86 8.00
N GLU A 80 -9.11 15.70 6.99
CA GLU A 80 -8.57 17.06 7.15
C GLU A 80 -9.54 18.03 7.85
N ARG A 81 -10.85 17.83 7.67
CA ARG A 81 -11.89 18.76 8.16
C ARG A 81 -12.50 18.36 9.49
N ASP A 82 -12.56 17.06 9.77
CA ASP A 82 -13.16 16.54 11.01
C ASP A 82 -12.07 16.18 12.03
N GLY A 83 -11.97 17.01 13.08
CA GLY A 83 -10.96 16.81 14.12
C GLY A 83 -11.12 15.51 14.92
N HIS A 84 -12.32 14.90 14.95
CA HIS A 84 -12.52 13.61 15.58
C HIS A 84 -11.99 12.48 14.69
N ILE A 85 -12.31 12.51 13.38
CA ILE A 85 -11.75 11.55 12.40
C ILE A 85 -10.22 11.63 12.43
N PHE A 86 -9.66 12.84 12.32
CA PHE A 86 -8.21 13.05 12.40
C PHE A 86 -7.60 12.43 13.67
N ALA A 87 -8.18 12.72 14.85
CA ALA A 87 -7.65 12.22 16.11
C ALA A 87 -7.68 10.70 16.22
N GLU A 88 -8.74 10.04 15.72
CA GLU A 88 -8.83 8.58 15.73
C GLU A 88 -7.87 7.93 14.71
N MET A 89 -7.73 8.51 13.52
CA MET A 89 -6.78 8.04 12.50
C MET A 89 -5.34 8.18 12.96
N ASP A 90 -4.97 9.34 13.52
CA ASP A 90 -3.63 9.60 14.06
C ASP A 90 -3.26 8.64 15.20
N LYS A 91 -4.20 8.33 16.10
CA LYS A 91 -3.99 7.33 17.16
C LYS A 91 -3.67 5.95 16.59
N ARG A 92 -4.38 5.53 15.53
CA ARG A 92 -4.15 4.22 14.89
C ARG A 92 -2.81 4.19 14.15
N LYS A 93 -2.49 5.23 13.38
CA LYS A 93 -1.21 5.39 12.68
C LYS A 93 -0.04 5.34 13.68
N LYS A 94 -0.09 6.15 14.74
CA LYS A 94 0.95 6.18 15.80
C LYS A 94 0.99 4.94 16.69
N GLY A 95 -0.11 4.19 16.78
CA GLY A 95 -0.18 2.97 17.59
C GLY A 95 0.85 1.93 17.15
N VAL A 96 1.08 1.80 15.84
CA VAL A 96 2.06 0.87 15.28
C VAL A 96 3.49 1.30 15.56
N ASN A 97 3.81 2.59 15.43
CA ASN A 97 5.17 3.10 15.68
C ASN A 97 5.64 2.93 17.13
N LYS A 98 4.71 2.81 18.08
CA LYS A 98 5.04 2.59 19.50
C LYS A 98 5.40 1.15 19.82
N LEU A 99 5.16 0.21 18.90
CA LEU A 99 5.45 -1.20 19.13
C LEU A 99 6.95 -1.45 18.99
N ALA A 100 7.52 -2.21 19.93
CA ALA A 100 8.84 -2.77 19.73
C ALA A 100 8.77 -3.78 18.57
N TRP A 101 9.62 -3.59 17.57
CA TRP A 101 9.77 -4.49 16.44
C TRP A 101 11.21 -5.01 16.38
N GLY A 102 11.41 -6.10 15.64
CA GLY A 102 12.74 -6.65 15.39
C GLY A 102 12.69 -7.83 14.43
N VAL A 103 13.82 -8.14 13.82
CA VAL A 103 14.00 -9.26 12.90
C VAL A 103 14.36 -10.49 13.69
N ASN A 104 13.42 -11.43 13.77
CA ASN A 104 13.64 -12.68 14.49
C ASN A 104 14.05 -13.80 13.52
N PRO A 105 15.13 -14.56 13.81
CA PRO A 105 15.46 -15.73 13.01
C PRO A 105 14.36 -16.80 13.14
N PRO A 106 14.25 -17.73 12.16
CA PRO A 106 13.26 -18.80 12.22
C PRO A 106 13.47 -19.71 13.44
N LYS A 107 12.43 -20.44 13.83
CA LYS A 107 12.54 -21.44 14.90
C LYS A 107 13.57 -22.50 14.51
N ARG A 108 14.50 -22.82 15.43
CA ARG A 108 15.63 -23.75 15.21
C ARG A 108 16.57 -23.30 14.08
N ALA A 109 16.81 -21.99 13.99
CA ALA A 109 17.73 -21.41 13.02
C ALA A 109 19.15 -21.99 13.12
N SER A 110 19.69 -22.30 11.95
CA SER A 110 21.11 -22.52 11.72
C SER A 110 21.92 -21.25 12.06
N THR A 111 23.24 -21.41 12.22
CA THR A 111 24.15 -20.28 12.43
C THR A 111 24.04 -19.24 11.30
N GLN A 112 23.86 -19.71 10.06
CA GLN A 112 23.73 -18.82 8.90
C GLN A 112 22.43 -18.01 8.95
N GLU A 113 21.30 -18.62 9.29
CA GLU A 113 20.02 -17.90 9.38
C GLU A 113 20.01 -16.86 10.50
N LYS A 114 20.68 -17.13 11.62
CA LYS A 114 20.87 -16.13 12.69
C LYS A 114 21.67 -14.94 12.20
N LYS A 115 22.77 -15.19 11.50
CA LYS A 115 23.60 -14.14 10.91
C LYS A 115 22.82 -13.29 9.90
N ILE A 116 22.01 -13.92 9.06
CA ILE A 116 21.15 -13.20 8.10
C ILE A 116 20.13 -12.32 8.84
N ALA A 117 19.51 -12.82 9.92
CA ALA A 117 18.57 -12.01 10.70
C ALA A 117 19.24 -10.78 11.33
N GLU A 118 20.46 -10.93 11.85
CA GLU A 118 21.29 -9.84 12.37
C GLU A 118 21.63 -8.82 11.25
N GLU A 119 22.11 -9.30 10.09
CA GLU A 119 22.43 -8.44 8.94
C GLU A 119 21.19 -7.67 8.45
N VAL A 120 20.02 -8.30 8.38
CA VAL A 120 18.77 -7.64 7.97
C VAL A 120 18.30 -6.63 9.02
N GLN A 121 18.48 -6.92 10.32
CA GLN A 121 18.19 -5.95 11.37
C GLN A 121 19.02 -4.67 11.18
N GLU A 122 20.34 -4.82 10.98
CA GLU A 122 21.23 -3.69 10.70
C GLU A 122 20.78 -2.89 9.47
N TRP A 123 20.37 -3.57 8.40
CA TRP A 123 19.90 -2.89 7.20
C TRP A 123 18.62 -2.10 7.43
N ILE A 124 17.67 -2.60 8.22
CA ILE A 124 16.44 -1.86 8.52
C ILE A 124 16.75 -0.67 9.44
N ASP A 125 17.65 -0.85 10.41
CA ASP A 125 18.09 0.23 11.32
C ASP A 125 18.75 1.39 10.54
N ASP A 126 19.42 1.09 9.42
CA ASP A 126 20.03 2.06 8.51
C ASP A 126 19.02 2.78 7.59
N ILE A 127 17.75 2.33 7.53
CA ILE A 127 16.71 2.99 6.72
C ILE A 127 16.30 4.29 7.41
N LYS A 128 16.49 5.40 6.70
CA LYS A 128 16.09 6.72 7.19
C LYS A 128 14.57 6.77 7.38
N ASN A 129 14.14 7.29 8.52
CA ASN A 129 12.74 7.52 8.83
C ASN A 129 11.86 6.25 8.67
N PHE A 130 12.35 5.07 9.05
CA PHE A 130 11.58 3.83 8.98
C PHE A 130 10.22 3.91 9.72
N GLU A 131 10.16 4.68 10.82
CA GLU A 131 8.90 4.98 11.50
C GLU A 131 7.87 5.72 10.62
N MET A 132 8.33 6.58 9.71
CA MET A 132 7.45 7.25 8.75
C MET A 132 6.91 6.27 7.71
N PHE A 133 7.73 5.30 7.28
CA PHE A 133 7.26 4.21 6.42
C PHE A 133 6.11 3.43 7.08
N LEU A 134 6.24 3.07 8.36
CA LEU A 134 5.16 2.40 9.11
C LEU A 134 3.93 3.30 9.30
N PHE A 135 4.14 4.59 9.58
CA PHE A 135 3.07 5.57 9.69
C PHE A 135 2.26 5.69 8.38
N ASN A 136 2.95 5.83 7.25
CA ASN A 136 2.35 5.94 5.92
C ASN A 136 1.66 4.65 5.48
N ALA A 137 2.20 3.48 5.87
CA ALA A 137 1.54 2.20 5.63
C ALA A 137 0.15 2.15 6.31
N MET A 138 -0.01 2.82 7.46
CA MET A 138 -1.27 2.84 8.20
C MET A 138 -2.34 3.76 7.62
N ASP A 139 -2.04 4.51 6.56
CA ASP A 139 -3.05 5.21 5.77
C ASP A 139 -4.09 4.27 5.16
N ALA A 140 -3.71 3.00 4.97
CA ALA A 140 -4.60 1.93 4.54
C ALA A 140 -5.81 1.73 5.45
N VAL A 141 -5.73 2.13 6.73
CA VAL A 141 -6.88 2.04 7.65
C VAL A 141 -8.04 2.92 7.19
N GLY A 142 -7.79 4.06 6.55
CA GLY A 142 -8.84 4.95 6.08
C GLY A 142 -9.33 4.56 4.68
N HIS A 143 -8.40 4.25 3.79
CA HIS A 143 -8.70 4.02 2.37
C HIS A 143 -8.93 2.56 1.99
N GLY A 144 -8.61 1.61 2.87
CA GLY A 144 -8.54 0.18 2.57
C GLY A 144 -7.23 -0.25 1.92
N TYR A 145 -6.38 0.70 1.51
CA TYR A 145 -5.06 0.43 0.94
C TYR A 145 -4.10 1.62 1.16
N SER A 146 -2.81 1.33 1.20
CA SER A 146 -1.73 2.33 1.16
C SER A 146 -0.56 1.73 0.40
N CYS A 147 0.03 2.55 -0.47
CA CYS A 147 1.11 2.15 -1.36
C CYS A 147 2.29 3.09 -1.18
N GLN A 148 3.48 2.51 -1.12
CA GLN A 148 4.73 3.24 -1.04
C GLN A 148 5.69 2.69 -2.09
N GLU A 149 6.31 3.57 -2.84
CA GLU A 149 7.28 3.22 -3.85
C GLU A 149 8.66 3.09 -3.23
N ILE A 150 9.36 2.00 -3.54
CA ILE A 150 10.66 1.67 -2.95
C ILE A 150 11.74 2.30 -3.82
N GLN A 151 12.54 3.21 -3.24
CA GLN A 151 13.78 3.64 -3.85
C GLN A 151 14.91 2.70 -3.44
N TRP A 152 15.67 2.22 -4.42
CA TRP A 152 16.74 1.26 -4.20
C TRP A 152 18.11 1.93 -4.33
N LYS A 153 19.03 1.52 -3.45
CA LYS A 153 20.46 1.82 -3.59
C LYS A 153 21.26 0.54 -3.73
N ARG A 154 22.38 0.64 -4.43
CA ARG A 154 23.31 -0.46 -4.61
C ARG A 154 24.56 -0.28 -3.76
N LEU A 155 24.83 -1.22 -2.87
CA LEU A 155 26.06 -1.31 -2.08
C LEU A 155 26.89 -2.50 -2.58
N GLY A 156 27.85 -2.22 -3.47
CA GLY A 156 28.61 -3.26 -4.16
C GLY A 156 27.71 -4.15 -5.02
N ASN A 157 27.52 -5.40 -4.60
CA ASN A 157 26.62 -6.36 -5.28
C ASN A 157 25.26 -6.53 -4.61
N LEU A 158 25.00 -5.80 -3.53
CA LEU A 158 23.76 -5.87 -2.77
C LEU A 158 22.84 -4.70 -3.13
N TRP A 159 21.56 -5.00 -3.31
CA TRP A 159 20.49 -4.01 -3.43
C TRP A 159 19.78 -3.88 -2.10
N LEU A 160 19.69 -2.66 -1.59
CA LEU A 160 19.02 -2.33 -0.33
C LEU A 160 17.99 -1.23 -0.57
N PRO A 161 16.83 -1.27 0.11
CA PRO A 161 15.93 -0.12 0.14
C PRO A 161 16.66 1.08 0.75
N ASP A 162 16.55 2.24 0.11
CA ASP A 162 17.08 3.51 0.62
C ASP A 162 15.97 4.34 1.27
N SER A 163 14.83 4.47 0.59
CA SER A 163 13.64 5.14 1.10
C SER A 163 12.35 4.50 0.59
N PHE A 164 11.24 4.89 1.22
CA PHE A 164 9.89 4.52 0.83
C PHE A 164 9.08 5.81 0.65
N GLU A 165 8.66 6.07 -0.58
CA GLU A 165 7.92 7.28 -0.92
C GLU A 165 6.42 6.96 -0.95
N HIS A 166 5.65 7.61 -0.08
CA HIS A 166 4.20 7.44 -0.07
C HIS A 166 3.58 8.04 -1.33
N VAL A 167 2.72 7.25 -1.98
CA VAL A 167 1.98 7.69 -3.17
C VAL A 167 0.52 7.87 -2.77
N VAL A 168 -0.01 9.04 -3.08
CA VAL A 168 -1.36 9.45 -2.64
C VAL A 168 -2.43 8.45 -3.12
N PRO A 169 -3.42 8.09 -2.27
CA PRO A 169 -4.37 7.00 -2.57
C PRO A 169 -5.16 7.19 -3.86
N ARG A 170 -5.45 8.43 -4.25
CA ARG A 170 -6.17 8.76 -5.49
C ARG A 170 -5.47 8.27 -6.78
N ASN A 171 -4.17 7.98 -6.71
CA ASN A 171 -3.40 7.48 -7.84
C ASN A 171 -3.61 5.98 -8.10
N PHE A 172 -4.54 5.33 -7.40
CA PHE A 172 -4.82 3.91 -7.55
C PHE A 172 -6.27 3.67 -7.97
N MET A 173 -6.49 2.50 -8.58
CA MET A 173 -7.80 2.05 -9.02
C MET A 173 -7.92 0.52 -8.90
N THR A 174 -9.10 -0.02 -9.14
CA THR A 174 -9.27 -1.45 -9.40
C THR A 174 -9.97 -1.65 -10.74
N PRO A 175 -9.53 -2.61 -11.58
CA PRO A 175 -10.22 -2.91 -12.83
C PRO A 175 -11.66 -3.33 -12.55
N HIS A 176 -12.59 -2.96 -13.44
CA HIS A 176 -14.02 -3.25 -13.25
C HIS A 176 -14.32 -4.75 -13.09
N ASN A 177 -13.55 -5.60 -13.76
CA ASN A 177 -13.68 -7.06 -13.69
C ASN A 177 -12.86 -7.70 -12.54
N GLN A 178 -12.05 -6.91 -11.82
CA GLN A 178 -11.13 -7.36 -10.77
C GLN A 178 -11.10 -6.36 -9.61
N LEU A 179 -12.25 -6.14 -8.97
CA LEU A 179 -12.46 -5.11 -7.93
C LEU A 179 -11.58 -5.26 -6.67
N ASN A 180 -10.89 -6.39 -6.51
CA ASN A 180 -9.94 -6.66 -5.44
C ASN A 180 -8.47 -6.71 -5.90
N CYS A 181 -8.19 -6.28 -7.14
CA CYS A 181 -6.84 -6.16 -7.67
C CYS A 181 -6.49 -4.69 -7.78
N LEU A 182 -5.79 -4.16 -6.78
CA LEU A 182 -5.30 -2.78 -6.79
C LEU A 182 -4.26 -2.59 -7.90
N ARG A 183 -4.39 -1.50 -8.64
CA ARG A 183 -3.53 -1.11 -9.77
C ARG A 183 -3.13 0.35 -9.64
N LEU A 184 -1.98 0.70 -10.19
CA LEU A 184 -1.61 2.10 -10.38
C LEU A 184 -2.49 2.68 -11.49
N ASN A 185 -3.15 3.80 -11.24
CA ASN A 185 -3.97 4.47 -12.24
C ASN A 185 -3.07 5.18 -13.24
N ASP A 186 -2.88 4.57 -14.41
CA ASP A 186 -2.10 5.13 -15.53
C ASP A 186 -2.99 5.79 -16.61
N GLY A 187 -4.28 5.94 -16.32
CA GLY A 187 -5.30 6.45 -17.26
C GLY A 187 -5.87 5.38 -18.19
N SER A 188 -5.38 4.14 -18.15
CA SER A 188 -5.97 3.02 -18.89
C SER A 188 -7.15 2.39 -18.13
N PRO A 189 -8.09 1.69 -18.81
CA PRO A 189 -9.25 1.07 -18.16
C PRO A 189 -8.92 -0.02 -17.12
N ASP A 190 -7.75 -0.66 -17.26
CA ASP A 190 -7.31 -1.74 -16.36
C ASP A 190 -6.23 -1.27 -15.38
N GLY A 191 -5.71 -0.05 -15.52
CA GLY A 191 -4.55 0.43 -14.78
C GLY A 191 -3.27 -0.36 -15.06
N ALA A 192 -2.17 0.10 -14.48
CA ALA A 192 -0.87 -0.59 -14.55
C ALA A 192 -0.70 -1.58 -13.39
N GLU A 193 -0.15 -2.76 -13.70
CA GLU A 193 0.35 -3.66 -12.66
C GLU A 193 1.54 -3.01 -11.92
N PHE A 194 1.66 -3.28 -10.63
CA PHE A 194 2.86 -2.91 -9.88
C PHE A 194 4.10 -3.63 -10.44
N TRP A 195 5.16 -2.86 -10.68
CA TRP A 195 6.45 -3.44 -11.00
C TRP A 195 6.96 -4.33 -9.86
N ASP A 196 7.60 -5.44 -10.23
CA ASP A 196 8.26 -6.32 -9.27
C ASP A 196 9.34 -5.53 -8.52
N PHE A 197 9.43 -5.70 -7.20
CA PHE A 197 10.35 -4.99 -6.30
C PHE A 197 10.15 -3.45 -6.18
N GLY A 198 9.21 -2.84 -6.89
CA GLY A 198 9.01 -1.39 -6.86
C GLY A 198 8.12 -0.87 -5.74
N TRP A 199 7.35 -1.74 -5.08
CA TRP A 199 6.24 -1.31 -4.23
C TRP A 199 6.15 -2.08 -2.92
N PHE A 200 5.86 -1.34 -1.86
CA PHE A 200 5.24 -1.85 -0.66
C PHE A 200 3.74 -1.52 -0.70
N ASN A 201 2.90 -2.54 -0.62
CA ASN A 201 1.44 -2.41 -0.67
C ASN A 201 0.83 -2.98 0.61
N HIS A 202 0.18 -2.13 1.40
CA HIS A 202 -0.65 -2.56 2.52
C HIS A 202 -2.11 -2.54 2.09
N LEU A 203 -2.71 -3.72 1.92
CA LEU A 203 -4.15 -3.88 1.76
C LEU A 203 -4.76 -4.11 3.13
N HIS A 204 -5.55 -3.16 3.62
CA HIS A 204 -6.17 -3.23 4.93
C HIS A 204 -7.55 -3.87 4.84
N GLN A 205 -7.86 -4.76 5.77
CA GLN A 205 -9.12 -5.49 5.81
C GLN A 205 -9.85 -5.26 7.14
N ALA A 206 -10.29 -4.02 7.38
CA ALA A 206 -11.09 -3.66 8.56
C ALA A 206 -12.47 -4.35 8.53
N LYS A 207 -13.01 -4.59 7.33
CA LYS A 207 -14.22 -5.38 7.09
C LYS A 207 -14.07 -6.30 5.88
N THR A 208 -14.85 -7.38 5.87
CA THR A 208 -14.90 -8.31 4.73
C THR A 208 -15.61 -7.64 3.55
N GLY A 209 -15.01 -7.69 2.36
CA GLY A 209 -15.62 -7.11 1.16
C GLY A 209 -14.58 -6.65 0.14
N TYR A 210 -14.99 -5.72 -0.72
CA TYR A 210 -14.13 -5.09 -1.72
C TYR A 210 -13.14 -4.10 -1.10
N ILE A 211 -12.02 -3.84 -1.78
CA ILE A 211 -10.99 -2.87 -1.35
C ILE A 211 -11.60 -1.48 -1.08
N SER A 212 -12.50 -1.01 -1.93
CA SER A 212 -13.24 0.27 -1.76
C SER A 212 -14.09 0.33 -0.49
N ARG A 213 -14.24 -0.80 0.20
CA ARG A 213 -15.02 -0.96 1.41
C ARG A 213 -14.18 -1.60 2.51
N SER A 214 -12.86 -1.68 2.45
CA SER A 214 -12.08 -2.41 3.46
C SER A 214 -11.33 -1.51 4.45
N GLY A 215 -11.38 -0.18 4.26
CA GLY A 215 -11.11 0.83 5.29
C GLY A 215 -12.26 1.01 6.28
#